data_AF-B4YYC7-F1
#
_entry.id   AF-B4YYC7-F1
#
_cell.length_a   1.000
_cell.length_b   1.000
_cell.length_c   1.000
_cell.angle_alpha   90.00
_cell.angle_beta   90.00
_cell.angle_gamma   90.00
#
_symmetry.space_group_name_H-M   'P 1'
#
loop_
_entity.id
_entity.type
_entity.pdbx_description
1 polymer ?
#
loop_
_entity_poly.entity_id
_entity_poly.type
_entity_poly.pdbx_seq_one_letter_code
_entity_poly.pdbx_strand_id
1 'polypeptide(L)' 'GGPDSNGSQFFITTVTTSWLDGHHVVFGKVLSGMDVVHKIEAQGQDSGEPKGKIIILDSGEVSL' A
#
# COMPACT_ATOMS: atom_id res chain seq x y z
N GLY A 1 4.59 3.85 -13.09
CA GLY A 1 5.99 4.27 -13.07
C GLY A 1 6.76 3.41 -14.05
N GLY A 2 7.82 3.96 -14.66
CA GLY A 2 8.82 3.18 -15.37
C GLY A 2 10.06 2.92 -14.49
N PRO A 3 11.11 2.30 -15.03
CA PRO A 3 12.41 2.17 -14.35
C PRO A 3 12.89 3.52 -13.79
N ASP A 4 13.49 3.50 -12.61
CA ASP A 4 14.12 4.67 -11.95
C ASP A 4 13.21 5.90 -11.77
N SER A 5 11.89 5.69 -11.68
CA SER A 5 10.90 6.76 -11.48
C SER A 5 10.27 6.78 -10.08
N ASN A 6 10.98 6.24 -9.09
CA ASN A 6 10.50 6.17 -7.70
C ASN A 6 10.33 7.59 -7.12
N GLY A 7 9.15 7.83 -6.56
CA GLY A 7 8.84 9.04 -5.79
C GLY A 7 8.39 8.66 -4.38
N SER A 8 7.35 9.32 -3.88
CA SER A 8 6.78 9.05 -2.56
C SER A 8 5.60 8.06 -2.57
N GLN A 9 5.12 7.65 -3.75
CA GLN A 9 4.01 6.70 -3.85
C GLN A 9 4.46 5.30 -3.43
N PHE A 10 3.63 4.63 -2.63
CA PHE A 10 3.80 3.25 -2.24
C PHE A 10 2.45 2.54 -2.25
N PHE A 11 2.48 1.20 -2.21
CA PHE A 11 1.29 0.38 -2.06
C PHE A 11 1.55 -0.75 -1.07
N ILE A 12 0.48 -1.25 -0.46
CA ILE A 12 0.50 -2.42 0.41
C ILE A 12 -0.28 -3.52 -0.30
N THR A 13 0.31 -4.70 -0.45
CA THR A 13 -0.34 -5.83 -1.11
C THR A 13 -1.25 -6.57 -0.11
N THR A 14 -2.44 -6.96 -0.57
CA THR A 14 -3.41 -7.75 0.20
C THR A 14 -3.47 -9.22 -0.24
N VAL A 15 -2.84 -9.52 -1.38
CA VAL A 15 -2.62 -10.86 -1.92
C VAL A 15 -1.17 -11.00 -2.40
N THR A 16 -0.76 -12.22 -2.74
CA THR A 16 0.56 -12.43 -3.37
C THR A 16 0.56 -11.88 -4.79
N THR A 17 1.53 -11.00 -5.10
CA THR A 17 1.62 -10.30 -6.40
C THR A 17 2.96 -10.56 -7.10
N SER A 18 3.33 -11.82 -7.34
CA SER A 18 4.63 -12.20 -7.91
C SER A 18 4.90 -11.60 -9.30
N TRP A 19 3.87 -11.16 -10.02
CA TRP A 19 4.03 -10.49 -11.31
C TRP A 19 4.64 -9.08 -11.21
N LEU A 20 4.74 -8.50 -10.00
CA LEU A 20 5.39 -7.21 -9.76
C LEU A 20 6.88 -7.34 -9.46
N ASP A 21 7.39 -8.57 -9.28
CA ASP A 21 8.79 -8.83 -8.97
C ASP A 21 9.70 -8.24 -10.06
N GLY A 22 10.78 -7.57 -9.65
CA GLY A 22 11.71 -6.88 -10.54
C GLY A 22 11.19 -5.57 -11.17
N HIS A 23 9.90 -5.25 -11.01
CA HIS A 23 9.29 -4.00 -11.51
C HIS A 23 9.06 -2.98 -10.41
N HIS A 24 8.79 -3.43 -9.18
CA HIS A 24 8.63 -2.58 -8.01
C HIS A 24 9.52 -3.10 -6.87
N VAL A 25 10.17 -2.18 -6.18
CA VAL A 25 11.07 -2.52 -5.06
C VAL A 25 10.24 -2.78 -3.81
N VAL A 26 10.37 -3.98 -3.23
CA VAL A 26 9.81 -4.30 -1.91
C VAL A 26 10.78 -3.80 -0.83
N PHE A 27 10.33 -2.89 0.03
CA PHE A 27 11.17 -2.26 1.06
C PHE A 27 10.66 -2.43 2.51
N GLY A 28 9.53 -3.09 2.73
CA GLY A 28 8.94 -3.26 4.06
C GLY A 28 7.79 -4.25 4.09
N LYS A 29 7.29 -4.54 5.30
CA LYS A 29 6.09 -5.36 5.54
C LYS A 29 5.29 -4.80 6.70
N VAL A 30 3.96 -4.99 6.66
CA VAL A 30 3.08 -4.64 7.78
C VAL A 30 3.32 -5.62 8.93
N LEU A 31 3.70 -5.11 10.10
CA LEU A 31 3.90 -5.92 11.31
C LEU A 31 2.62 -6.07 12.14
N SER A 32 1.77 -5.04 12.14
CA SER A 32 0.50 -4.97 12.87
C SER A 32 -0.51 -4.11 12.10
N GLY A 33 -1.81 -4.40 12.25
CA GLY A 33 -2.88 -3.58 11.65
C GLY A 33 -3.30 -4.00 10.23
N MET A 34 -3.05 -5.25 9.82
CA MET A 34 -3.56 -5.76 8.53
C MET A 34 -5.09 -5.77 8.45
N ASP A 35 -5.81 -5.84 9.57
CA ASP A 35 -7.27 -5.68 9.58
C ASP A 35 -7.70 -4.27 9.12
N VAL A 36 -6.92 -3.24 9.44
CA VAL A 36 -7.13 -1.87 8.95
C VAL A 36 -6.86 -1.80 7.46
N VAL A 37 -5.79 -2.45 6.97
CA VAL A 37 -5.49 -2.54 5.54
C VAL A 37 -6.65 -3.18 4.78
N HIS A 38 -7.23 -4.28 5.29
CA HIS A 38 -8.39 -4.91 4.67
C HIS A 38 -9.66 -4.04 4.73
N LYS A 39 -9.86 -3.24 5.78
CA LYS A 39 -10.95 -2.25 5.82
C LYS A 39 -10.76 -1.17 4.75
N ILE A 40 -9.53 -0.74 4.49
CA ILE A 40 -9.21 0.19 3.40
C ILE A 40 -9.48 -0.47 2.04
N GLU A 41 -9.03 -1.71 1.84
CA GLU A 41 -9.28 -2.51 0.62
C GLU A 41 -10.78 -2.65 0.31
N ALA A 42 -11.62 -2.87 1.33
CA ALA A 42 -13.08 -2.98 1.16
C ALA A 42 -13.74 -1.69 0.61
N GLN A 43 -13.07 -0.54 0.73
CA GLN A 43 -13.50 0.72 0.12
C GLN A 43 -13.08 0.85 -1.34
N GLY A 44 -12.29 -0.08 -1.87
CA GLY A 44 -11.90 -0.12 -3.28
C GLY A 44 -13.01 -0.62 -4.21
N GLN A 45 -12.76 -0.43 -5.49
CA GLN A 45 -13.53 -0.97 -6.61
C GLN A 45 -12.60 -1.16 -7.82
N ASP A 46 -13.05 -1.86 -8.86
CA ASP A 46 -12.21 -2.25 -9.99
C ASP A 46 -11.57 -1.06 -10.74
N SER A 47 -12.18 0.13 -10.67
CA SER A 47 -11.60 1.34 -11.27
C SER A 47 -10.39 1.90 -10.51
N GLY A 48 -10.12 1.41 -9.29
CA GLY A 48 -9.13 1.94 -8.37
C GLY A 48 -9.56 3.21 -7.62
N GLU A 49 -10.72 3.79 -7.94
CA GLU A 49 -11.27 4.93 -7.22
C GLU A 49 -11.95 4.47 -5.93
N PRO A 50 -11.58 4.99 -4.75
CA PRO A 50 -12.18 4.56 -3.50
C PRO A 50 -13.61 5.11 -3.33
N LYS A 51 -14.51 4.31 -2.76
CA LYS A 51 -15.89 4.68 -2.44
C LYS A 51 -15.99 5.81 -1.41
N GLY A 52 -14.96 5.96 -0.59
CA GLY A 52 -14.88 6.95 0.47
C GLY A 52 -13.47 7.52 0.61
N LYS A 53 -13.37 8.70 1.23
CA LYS A 53 -12.09 9.37 1.44
C LYS A 53 -11.27 8.62 2.50
N ILE A 54 -10.12 8.07 2.11
CA ILE A 54 -9.15 7.44 3.00
C ILE A 54 -7.93 8.35 3.11
N ILE A 55 -7.56 8.73 4.32
CA ILE A 55 -6.43 9.62 4.60
C ILE A 55 -5.57 9.08 5.74
N ILE A 56 -4.27 9.29 5.63
CA ILE A 56 -3.35 9.15 6.75
C ILE A 56 -3.48 10.42 7.59
N LEU A 57 -4.14 10.30 8.75
CA LEU A 57 -4.38 11.43 9.65
C LEU A 57 -3.12 11.83 10.42
N ASP A 58 -2.31 10.85 10.79
CA ASP A 58 -1.04 11.04 11.51
C ASP A 58 -0.09 9.88 11.17
N SER A 59 1.22 10.13 11.26
CA SER A 59 2.26 9.15 10.96
C SER A 59 3.57 9.51 11.66
N GLY A 60 4.36 8.50 12.04
CA GLY A 60 5.66 8.70 12.64
C GLY A 60 6.49 7.40 12.66
N GLU A 61 7.67 7.50 13.25
CA GLU A 61 8.55 6.37 13.51
C GLU A 61 8.33 5.89 14.95
N VAL A 62 8.26 4.57 15.13
CA VAL A 62 8.27 3.95 16.46
C VAL A 62 9.67 3.42 16.70
N SER A 63 10.37 4.00 17.67
CA SER A 63 11.68 3.48 18.09
C SER A 63 11.53 2.04 18.57
N LEU A 64 12.45 1.18 18.12
CA LEU A 64 12.55 -0.21 18.54
C LEU A 64 13.05 -0.32 19.99
#